data_AF-A0A7W6DES0-F1
#
_entry.id   AF-A0A7W6DES0-F1
#
_cell.length_a   1.000
_cell.length_b   1.000
_cell.length_c   1.000
_cell.angle_alpha   90.00
_cell.angle_beta   90.00
_cell.angle_gamma   90.00
#
_symmetry.space_group_name_H-M   'P 1'
#
loop_
_entity.id
_entity.type
_entity.pdbx_description
1 polymer ?
#
loop_
_entity_poly.entity_id
_entity_poly.type
_entity_poly.pdbx_seq_one_letter_code
_entity_poly.pdbx_strand_id
1 'polypeptide(L)'
;MVASVNFTAAQSEKYLRITDLYPDKQHPKASGLLKVGEKFTVNIETFDEKTGLAKVEVSRDGKAFATHAERMPVVHGQTYPIDDSKLPAGK
;
A
#
# COMPACT_ATOMS: atom_id res chain seq x y z
N MET A 1 17.27 5.03 4.93
CA MET A 1 16.43 5.00 6.14
C MET A 1 15.09 4.38 5.78
N VAL A 2 14.46 3.57 6.64
CA VAL A 2 13.23 2.83 6.30
C VAL A 2 12.17 2.96 7.38
N ALA A 3 10.91 3.11 6.96
CA ALA A 3 9.74 3.07 7.82
C ALA A 3 8.94 1.79 7.53
N SER A 4 8.82 0.91 8.52
CA SER A 4 7.86 -0.19 8.50
C SER A 4 6.45 0.31 8.75
N VAL A 5 5.51 -0.01 7.87
CA VAL A 5 4.10 0.37 7.95
C VAL A 5 3.21 -0.83 7.67
N ASN A 6 1.99 -0.81 8.20
CA ASN A 6 1.05 -1.93 8.06
C ASN A 6 -0.15 -1.51 7.21
N PHE A 7 -0.59 -2.38 6.32
CA PHE A 7 -1.84 -2.21 5.57
C PHE A 7 -2.84 -3.28 6.01
N THR A 8 -4.12 -2.92 6.10
CA THR A 8 -5.21 -3.83 6.50
C THR A 8 -6.36 -3.75 5.52
N ALA A 9 -7.07 -4.84 5.28
CA ALA A 9 -8.27 -4.83 4.45
C ALA A 9 -9.48 -4.41 5.28
N ALA A 10 -10.18 -3.35 4.84
CA ALA A 10 -11.36 -2.84 5.57
C ALA A 10 -12.62 -3.71 5.38
N GLN A 11 -12.81 -4.34 4.21
CA GLN A 11 -14.07 -5.00 3.86
C GLN A 11 -13.89 -6.35 3.16
N SER A 12 -12.96 -6.43 2.20
CA SER A 12 -12.72 -7.65 1.42
C SER A 12 -11.24 -7.92 1.23
N GLU A 13 -10.94 -9.20 1.00
CA GLU A 13 -9.60 -9.61 0.57
C GLU A 13 -9.28 -8.98 -0.78
N LYS A 14 -8.02 -8.56 -0.95
CA LYS A 14 -7.56 -7.88 -2.16
C LYS A 14 -6.07 -8.08 -2.33
N TYR A 15 -5.58 -8.06 -3.55
CA TYR A 15 -4.16 -7.97 -3.82
C TYR A 15 -3.73 -6.52 -3.61
N LEU A 16 -2.68 -6.32 -2.83
CA LEU A 16 -1.98 -5.05 -2.70
C LEU A 16 -0.71 -5.07 -3.53
N ARG A 17 -0.39 -3.93 -4.11
CA ARG A 17 0.93 -3.62 -4.65
C ARG A 17 1.36 -2.26 -4.11
N ILE A 18 2.51 -2.26 -3.46
CA ILE A 18 3.08 -1.10 -2.79
C ILE A 18 4.40 -0.75 -3.45
N THR A 19 4.50 0.51 -3.86
CA THR A 19 5.69 1.09 -4.48
C THR A 19 6.07 2.32 -3.67
N ASP A 20 7.27 2.39 -3.12
CA ASP A 20 7.75 3.63 -2.49
C ASP A 20 8.20 4.63 -3.55
N LEU A 21 8.11 5.91 -3.20
CA LEU A 21 8.35 7.04 -4.08
C LEU A 21 9.59 7.84 -3.70
N TYR A 22 10.52 7.23 -2.97
CA TYR A 22 11.71 7.88 -2.45
C TYR A 22 12.87 7.88 -3.47
N PRO A 23 13.66 8.96 -3.61
CA PRO A 23 13.35 10.37 -3.35
C PRO A 23 12.32 10.97 -4.32
N ASP A 24 12.29 10.45 -5.54
CA ASP A 24 11.35 10.78 -6.63
C ASP A 24 11.34 9.64 -7.68
N LYS A 25 11.69 8.43 -7.23
CA LYS A 25 11.73 7.23 -8.05
C LYS A 25 10.74 6.22 -7.51
N GLN A 26 10.13 5.47 -8.42
CA GLN A 26 9.23 4.37 -8.09
C GLN A 26 10.07 3.12 -7.81
N HIS A 27 10.03 2.66 -6.58
CA HIS A 27 10.70 1.45 -6.14
C HIS A 27 9.64 0.42 -5.73
N PRO A 28 9.47 -0.70 -6.46
CA PRO A 28 8.53 -1.74 -6.05
C PRO A 28 8.99 -2.38 -4.74
N LYS A 29 8.14 -2.40 -3.70
CA LYS A 29 8.51 -2.97 -2.39
C LYS A 29 7.82 -4.27 -2.07
N ALA A 30 6.51 -4.32 -2.27
CA ALA A 30 5.73 -5.49 -1.89
C ALA A 30 4.52 -5.67 -2.81
N SER A 31 4.20 -6.92 -3.09
CA SER A 31 2.98 -7.29 -3.79
C SER A 31 2.46 -8.58 -3.20
N GLY A 32 1.18 -8.68 -2.89
CA GLY A 32 0.61 -9.88 -2.28
C GLY A 32 -0.86 -9.76 -1.92
N LEU A 33 -1.46 -10.88 -1.54
CA LEU A 33 -2.84 -10.93 -1.05
C LEU A 33 -2.91 -10.36 0.37
N LEU A 34 -3.76 -9.35 0.56
CA LEU A 34 -4.15 -8.79 1.85
C LEU A 34 -5.51 -9.38 2.23
N LYS A 35 -5.53 -10.18 3.30
CA LYS A 35 -6.75 -10.77 3.84
C LYS A 35 -7.40 -9.87 4.89
N VAL A 36 -8.71 -10.03 5.07
CA VAL A 36 -9.46 -9.32 6.12
C VAL A 36 -8.99 -9.83 7.49
N GLY A 37 -8.68 -8.90 8.40
CA GLY A 37 -8.16 -9.23 9.73
C GLY A 37 -6.64 -9.47 9.80
N GLU A 38 -5.94 -9.53 8.67
CA GLU A 38 -4.48 -9.63 8.62
C GLU A 38 -3.81 -8.27 8.38
N LYS A 39 -2.56 -8.15 8.84
CA LYS A 39 -1.69 -7.00 8.58
C LYS A 39 -0.70 -7.36 7.49
N PHE A 40 -0.59 -6.51 6.49
CA PHE A 40 0.42 -6.59 5.45
C PHE A 40 1.50 -5.54 5.73
N THR A 41 2.62 -5.98 6.29
CA THR A 41 3.73 -5.10 6.68
C THR A 41 4.64 -4.82 5.50
N VAL A 42 4.97 -3.55 5.26
CA VAL A 42 5.86 -3.10 4.17
C VAL A 42 6.88 -2.12 4.70
N ASN A 43 8.12 -2.24 4.25
CA ASN A 43 9.19 -1.30 4.54
C ASN A 43 9.28 -0.27 3.40
N ILE A 44 9.06 1.00 3.73
CA ILE A 44 9.07 2.14 2.80
C ILE A 44 10.33 2.96 3.04
N GLU A 45 11.02 3.38 1.99
CA GLU A 45 12.18 4.26 2.14
C GLU A 45 11.75 5.67 2.54
N THR A 46 12.54 6.29 3.43
CA THR A 46 12.23 7.58 4.06
C THR A 46 13.48 8.47 4.11
N PHE A 47 13.27 9.78 4.21
CA PHE A 47 14.36 10.76 4.36
C PHE A 47 14.74 10.97 5.83
N ASP A 48 13.79 10.76 6.74
CA ASP A 48 13.84 11.17 8.15
C ASP A 48 13.56 10.03 9.13
N GLU A 49 13.61 8.77 8.67
CA GLU A 49 13.27 7.53 9.41
C GLU A 49 11.81 7.44 9.89
N LYS A 50 10.99 8.45 9.62
CA LYS A 50 9.64 8.56 10.18
C LYS A 50 8.57 8.58 9.11
N THR A 51 8.80 9.32 8.02
CA THR A 51 7.81 9.62 7.01
C THR A 51 8.29 9.23 5.61
N GLY A 52 7.44 8.49 4.90
CA GLY A 52 7.68 8.04 3.54
C GLY A 52 6.50 8.37 2.63
N LEU A 53 6.73 8.20 1.32
CA LEU A 53 5.68 8.27 0.33
C LEU A 53 5.53 6.91 -0.34
N ALA A 54 4.30 6.40 -0.39
CA ALA A 54 3.98 5.15 -1.03
C ALA A 54 2.85 5.35 -2.05
N LYS A 55 3.01 4.77 -3.23
CA LYS A 55 1.92 4.46 -4.14
C LYS A 55 1.32 3.13 -3.71
N VAL A 56 0.01 3.15 -3.50
CA VAL A 56 -0.80 1.99 -3.12
C VAL A 56 -1.72 1.66 -4.28
N GLU A 57 -1.58 0.44 -4.79
CA GLU A 57 -2.42 -0.10 -5.84
C GLU A 57 -3.10 -1.36 -5.32
N VAL A 58 -4.34 -1.60 -5.75
CA VAL A 58 -5.10 -2.78 -5.36
C VAL A 58 -5.71 -3.49 -6.56
N SER A 59 -5.92 -4.78 -6.42
CA SER A 59 -6.58 -5.61 -7.42
C SER A 59 -7.47 -6.64 -6.73
N ARG A 60 -8.60 -7.00 -7.36
CA ARG A 60 -9.46 -8.09 -6.87
C ARG A 60 -8.99 -9.46 -7.37
N ASP A 61 -8.38 -9.51 -8.55
CA ASP A 61 -7.98 -10.75 -9.24
C ASP A 61 -6.46 -10.95 -9.31
N GLY A 62 -5.69 -9.95 -8.87
CA GLY A 62 -4.22 -9.95 -8.91
C GLY A 62 -3.65 -9.66 -10.31
N LYS A 63 -4.49 -9.32 -11.29
CA LYS A 63 -4.08 -9.02 -12.67
C LYS A 63 -4.19 -7.53 -12.98
N ALA A 64 -5.35 -6.94 -12.73
CA ALA A 64 -5.61 -5.54 -13.00
C ALA A 64 -5.53 -4.73 -11.70
N PHE A 65 -4.45 -3.96 -11.54
CA PHE A 65 -4.25 -3.09 -10.39
C PHE A 65 -4.79 -1.69 -10.66
N ALA A 66 -5.66 -1.22 -9.78
CA ALA A 66 -6.15 0.15 -9.74
C ALA A 66 -5.41 0.96 -8.67
N THR A 67 -5.05 2.20 -8.99
CA THR A 67 -4.43 3.12 -8.02
C THR A 67 -5.44 3.47 -6.94
N HIS A 68 -5.16 3.04 -5.70
CA HIS A 68 -5.90 3.48 -4.51
C HIS A 68 -5.40 4.85 -4.05
N ALA A 69 -4.07 5.00 -3.98
CA ALA A 69 -3.44 6.27 -3.64
C ALA A 69 -2.12 6.41 -4.41
N GLU A 70 -1.94 7.53 -5.10
CA GLU A 70 -0.72 7.75 -5.88
C GLU A 70 0.46 8.18 -5.02
N ARG A 71 0.27 9.12 -4.09
CA ARG A 71 1.30 9.64 -3.18
C ARG A 71 0.79 9.65 -1.74
N MET A 72 0.66 8.46 -1.15
CA MET A 72 0.19 8.34 0.23
C MET A 72 1.34 8.61 1.21
N PRO A 73 1.22 9.61 2.10
CA PRO A 73 2.16 9.77 3.20
C PRO A 73 1.96 8.64 4.21
N VAL A 74 3.05 7.98 4.55
CA VAL A 74 3.06 6.88 5.51
C VAL A 74 4.03 7.18 6.64
N VAL A 75 3.65 6.82 7.86
CA VAL A 75 4.41 7.06 9.08
C VAL A 75 4.82 5.73 9.70
N HIS A 76 6.07 5.63 10.13
CA HIS A 76 6.61 4.43 10.75
C HIS A 76 5.73 3.93 11.90
N GLY A 77 5.45 2.63 11.91
CA GLY A 77 4.63 1.94 12.90
C GLY A 77 3.11 2.11 12.71
N GLN A 78 2.66 2.99 11.81
CA GLN A 78 1.23 3.19 11.58
C GLN A 78 0.59 2.08 10.76
N THR A 79 -0.74 1.98 10.92
CA THR A 79 -1.59 1.04 10.21
C THR A 79 -2.58 1.81 9.35
N TYR A 80 -2.68 1.43 8.08
CA TYR A 80 -3.51 2.07 7.09
C TYR A 80 -4.59 1.10 6.60
N PRO A 81 -5.87 1.38 6.85
CA PRO A 81 -6.95 0.59 6.28
C PRO A 81 -7.08 0.91 4.79
N ILE A 82 -7.03 -0.12 3.96
CA ILE A 82 -7.28 -0.02 2.53
C ILE A 82 -8.76 -0.23 2.30
N ASP A 83 -9.44 0.86 1.97
CA ASP A 83 -10.84 0.88 1.57
C ASP A 83 -10.94 0.96 0.05
N ASP A 84 -11.41 -0.13 -0.56
CA ASP A 84 -11.62 -0.27 -2.01
C ASP A 84 -13.09 -0.12 -2.40
N SER A 85 -13.98 0.25 -1.47
CA SER A 85 -15.41 0.48 -1.75
C SER A 85 -15.63 1.53 -2.84
N LYS A 86 -14.72 2.50 -2.95
CA LYS A 86 -14.75 3.57 -3.95
C LYS A 86 -14.00 3.26 -5.23
N LEU A 87 -13.31 2.12 -5.31
CA LEU A 87 -12.60 1.77 -6.52
C LEU A 87 -13.59 1.23 -7.55
N PRO A 88 -13.45 1.65 -8.82
CA PRO A 88 -14.32 1.15 -9.87
C PRO A 88 -14.24 -0.39 -9.86
N ALA A 89 -15.41 -1.04 -9.81
CA ALA A 89 -15.49 -2.47 -10.04
C ALA A 89 -14.81 -2.72 -11.39
N GLY A 90 -13.72 -3.50 -11.39
CA GLY A 90 -12.94 -3.78 -12.59
C GLY A 90 -13.87 -4.14 -13.75
N LYS A 91 -13.64 -3.53 -14.92
CA LYS A 91 -14.36 -3.87 -16.15
C LYS A 91 -14.12 -5.33 -16.53
#